data_AF-A0A497GX53-F1
#
_entry.id   AF-A0A497GX53-F1
#
_cell.length_a   1.000
_cell.length_b   1.000
_cell.length_c   1.000
_cell.angle_alpha   90.00
_cell.angle_beta   90.00
_cell.angle_gamma   90.00
#
_symmetry.space_group_name_H-M   'P 1'
#
loop_
_entity.id
_entity.type
_entity.pdbx_description
1 polymer ?
#
loop_
_entity_poly.entity_id
_entity_poly.type
_entity_poly.pdbx_seq_one_letter_code
_entity_poly.pdbx_strand_id
1 'polypeptide(L)' 'MPVVELREWERIGAHSHIRGLGLDERGKARHVGDGMVGQEEAREAAGVVVDMIKEGRFAGQAILIAGPP' A
#
# COMPACT_ATOMS: atom_id res chain seq x y z
N MET A 1 12.43 -30.89 -1.86
CA MET A 1 13.32 -30.18 -2.81
C MET A 1 13.67 -28.84 -2.19
N PRO A 2 14.95 -28.44 -2.13
CA PRO A 2 15.28 -27.11 -1.64
C PRO A 2 14.72 -26.06 -2.61
N VAL A 3 13.91 -25.14 -2.11
CA VAL A 3 13.43 -23.99 -2.88
C VAL A 3 14.65 -23.09 -3.05
N VAL A 4 15.17 -23.00 -4.28
CA VAL A 4 16.22 -22.05 -4.61
C VAL A 4 15.56 -20.69 -4.70
N GLU A 5 15.77 -19.85 -3.69
CA GLU A 5 15.27 -18.48 -3.66
C GLU A 5 16.02 -17.68 -4.74
N LEU A 6 15.34 -17.41 -5.86
CA LEU A 6 15.86 -16.52 -6.88
C LEU A 6 15.94 -15.11 -6.27
N ARG A 7 17.13 -14.70 -5.82
CA ARG A 7 17.40 -13.29 -5.52
C ARG A 7 17.42 -12.54 -6.85
N GLU A 8 16.24 -12.17 -7.34
CA GLU A 8 16.12 -11.18 -8.40
C GLU A 8 16.84 -9.91 -7.93
N TRP A 9 17.73 -9.40 -8.77
CA TRP A 9 18.40 -8.13 -8.53
C TRP A 9 17.35 -7.03 -8.41
N GLU A 10 17.11 -6.52 -7.20
CA GLU A 10 16.17 -5.43 -6.96
C GLU A 10 16.61 -4.20 -7.76
N ARG A 11 15.87 -3.88 -8.84
CA ARG A 11 16.13 -2.68 -9.64
C ARG A 11 15.67 -1.46 -8.85
N ILE A 12 16.52 -0.43 -8.74
CA ILE A 12 16.13 0.86 -8.15
C ILE A 12 15.18 1.55 -9.14
N GLY A 13 13.90 1.62 -8.79
CA GLY A 13 12.85 2.29 -9.56
C GLY A 13 12.27 3.49 -8.79
N ALA A 14 11.45 4.30 -9.46
CA ALA A 14 10.86 5.50 -8.84
C ALA A 14 10.10 5.22 -7.54
N HIS A 15 9.51 4.03 -7.40
CA HIS A 15 8.71 3.62 -6.24
C HIS A 15 9.43 2.61 -5.32
N SER A 16 10.74 2.36 -5.49
CA SER A 16 11.46 1.33 -4.70
C SER A 16 11.59 1.66 -3.21
N HIS A 17 11.32 2.90 -2.82
CA HIS A 17 11.35 3.36 -1.44
C HIS A 17 10.02 3.13 -0.69
N ILE A 18 8.93 2.81 -1.39
CA ILE A 18 7.61 2.59 -0.79
C ILE A 18 7.55 1.16 -0.21
N ARG A 19 7.31 1.05 1.09
CA ARG A 19 7.25 -0.22 1.83
C ARG A 19 5.84 -0.53 2.38
N GLY A 20 4.93 0.44 2.36
CA GLY A 20 3.58 0.28 2.88
C GLY A 20 2.78 1.58 2.84
N LEU A 21 1.58 1.56 3.41
CA LEU A 21 0.70 2.73 3.49
C LEU A 21 1.05 3.66 4.65
N GLY A 22 1.92 3.28 5.60
CA GLY A 22 2.33 4.12 6.72
C GLY A 22 1.19 4.50 7.68
N LEU A 23 0.23 3.58 7.85
CA LEU A 23 -0.89 3.74 8.79
C LEU A 23 -0.48 3.28 10.20
N ASP A 24 -1.09 3.87 11.22
CA ASP A 24 -1.01 3.40 12.59
C ASP A 24 -2.07 2.31 12.89
N GLU A 25 -2.09 1.84 14.13
CA GLU A 25 -3.02 0.79 14.58
C GLU A 25 -4.50 1.22 14.55
N ARG A 26 -4.78 2.52 14.45
CA ARG A 26 -6.13 3.08 14.33
C ARG A 26 -6.52 3.36 12.88
N GLY A 27 -5.67 2.98 11.92
CA GLY A 27 -5.87 3.24 10.50
C GLY A 27 -5.59 4.69 10.09
N LYS A 28 -4.92 5.48 10.94
CA LYS A 28 -4.57 6.87 10.65
C LYS A 28 -3.23 6.98 9.95
N ALA A 29 -3.16 7.79 8.90
CA ALA A 29 -1.93 7.97 8.14
C ALA A 29 -0.95 8.86 8.89
N ARG A 30 0.28 8.39 9.09
CA ARG A 30 1.37 9.25 9.55
C ARG A 30 1.80 10.17 8.41
N HIS A 31 2.05 11.44 8.73
CA HIS A 31 2.52 12.43 7.75
C HIS A 31 3.71 11.93 6.92
N VAL A 32 4.66 11.25 7.57
CA VAL A 32 5.72 10.47 6.94
C VAL A 32 5.66 9.03 7.47
N GLY A 33 5.51 8.04 6.59
CA GLY A 33 5.41 6.64 7.00
C GLY A 33 5.59 5.68 5.83
N ASP A 34 6.36 4.61 6.05
CA ASP A 34 6.61 3.51 5.11
C ASP A 34 6.99 3.93 3.68
N GLY A 35 7.74 5.02 3.56
CA GLY A 35 8.17 5.59 2.29
C GLY A 35 7.18 6.54 1.63
N MET A 36 6.00 6.76 2.22
CA MET A 36 5.03 7.75 1.76
C MET A 36 5.10 9.04 2.59
N VAL A 37 4.79 10.17 1.95
CA VAL A 37 4.71 11.50 2.57
C VAL A 37 3.42 12.19 2.15
N GLY A 38 2.66 12.71 3.12
CA GLY A 38 1.37 13.37 2.86
C GLY A 38 0.31 12.40 2.32
N GLN A 39 -0.63 12.95 1.52
CA GLN A 39 -1.78 12.23 0.94
C GLN A 39 -2.53 11.37 1.97
N GLU A 40 -2.70 11.94 3.17
CA GLU A 40 -3.15 11.21 4.36
C GLU A 40 -4.54 10.61 4.15
N GLU A 41 -5.50 11.40 3.69
CA GLU A 41 -6.88 10.94 3.41
C GLU A 41 -6.92 9.80 2.38
N ALA A 42 -6.14 9.89 1.30
CA ALA A 42 -6.06 8.85 0.28
C ALA A 42 -5.44 7.56 0.82
N ARG A 43 -4.44 7.66 1.69
CA ARG A 43 -3.79 6.52 2.34
C ARG A 43 -4.71 5.85 3.36
N GLU A 44 -5.46 6.62 4.14
CA GLU A 44 -6.49 6.11 5.05
C GLU A 44 -7.58 5.36 4.29
N ALA A 45 -8.09 5.94 3.19
CA ALA A 45 -9.08 5.29 2.32
C ALA A 45 -8.52 3.98 1.71
N ALA A 46 -7.27 3.99 1.26
CA ALA A 46 -6.58 2.79 0.78
C ALA A 46 -6.43 1.73 1.90
N GLY A 47 -6.25 2.14 3.15
CA GLY A 47 -6.23 1.25 4.32
C GLY A 47 -7.54 0.48 4.47
N VAL A 48 -8.68 1.19 4.41
CA VAL A 48 -10.01 0.58 4.47
C VAL A 48 -10.20 -0.44 3.35
N VAL A 49 -9.75 -0.13 2.14
CA VAL A 49 -9.78 -1.07 1.01
C VAL A 49 -8.96 -2.32 1.29
N VAL A 50 -7.73 -2.16 1.77
CA VAL A 50 -6.84 -3.28 2.11
C VAL A 50 -7.50 -4.18 3.17
N ASP A 51 -8.15 -3.61 4.17
CA ASP A 51 -8.85 -4.36 5.20
C ASP A 51 -10.06 -5.13 4.64
N MET A 52 -10.88 -4.49 3.80
CA MET A 52 -11.98 -5.17 3.09
C MET A 52 -11.49 -6.34 2.23
N ILE A 53 -10.33 -6.19 1.57
CA ILE A 53 -9.72 -7.27 0.77
C ILE A 53 -9.28 -8.42 1.69
N LYS A 54 -8.57 -8.11 2.79
CA LYS A 54 -8.09 -9.13 3.74
C LYS A 54 -9.24 -9.90 4.40
N GLU A 55 -10.36 -9.24 4.67
CA GLU A 55 -11.56 -9.84 5.24
C GLU A 55 -12.42 -10.59 4.19
N GLY A 56 -12.05 -10.53 2.91
CA GLY A 56 -12.80 -11.16 1.81
C GLY A 56 -14.12 -10.47 1.47
N ARG A 57 -14.31 -9.21 1.90
CA ARG A 57 -15.54 -8.43 1.70
C ARG A 57 -15.52 -7.55 0.44
N PHE A 58 -14.45 -7.59 -0.34
CA PHE A 58 -14.26 -6.76 -1.53
C PHE A 58 -14.76 -7.40 -2.85
N ALA A 59 -15.44 -8.54 -2.79
CA ALA A 59 -15.89 -9.25 -4.00
C ALA A 59 -16.90 -8.43 -4.82
N GLY A 60 -16.64 -8.26 -6.11
CA GLY A 60 -17.53 -7.53 -7.04
C GLY A 60 -17.46 -6.00 -6.94
N GLN A 61 -16.51 -5.46 -6.16
CA GLN A 61 -16.30 -4.02 -6.04
C GLN A 61 -15.15 -3.54 -6.95
N ALA A 62 -15.18 -2.25 -7.30
CA ALA A 62 -14.13 -1.58 -8.06
C ALA A 62 -13.76 -0.25 -7.39
N ILE A 63 -12.53 0.22 -7.60
CA ILE A 63 -12.02 1.47 -7.05
C ILE A 63 -11.48 2.33 -8.19
N LEU A 64 -11.75 3.63 -8.11
CA LEU A 64 -11.16 4.67 -8.94
C LEU A 64 -10.30 5.58 -8.07
N ILE A 65 -9.02 5.73 -8.40
CA ILE A 65 -8.16 6.76 -7.82
C ILE A 65 -8.09 7.91 -8.83
N ALA A 66 -8.53 9.09 -8.41
CA ALA A 66 -8.58 10.28 -9.26
C ALA A 66 -7.81 11.42 -8.61
N GLY A 67 -7.05 12.15 -9.42
CA GLY A 67 -6.24 13.29 -9.00
C GLY A 67 -5.45 13.86 -10.18
N PRO A 68 -4.83 15.04 -10.00
CA PRO A 68 -3.86 15.57 -10.96
C PRO A 68 -2.64 14.64 -11.08
N PRO A 69 -1.86 14.74 -12.19
CA PRO A 69 -0.59 14.03 -12.34
C PRO A 69 0.46 14.48 -11.32
#